data_AF-A0A1M5QWF1-F1
#
_entry.id   AF-A0A1M5QWF1-F1
#
_cell.length_a   1.000
_cell.length_b   1.000
_cell.length_c   1.000
_cell.angle_alpha   90.00
_cell.angle_beta   90.00
_cell.angle_gamma   90.00
#
_symmetry.space_group_name_H-M   'P 1'
#
loop_
_entity.id
_entity.type
_entity.pdbx_description
1 polymer ?
#
loop_
_entity_poly.entity_id
_entity_poly.type
_entity_poly.pdbx_seq_one_letter_code
_entity_poly.pdbx_strand_id
1 'polypeptide(L)' 'MMIFWFLLIILGIWYFTKNPDVFKKLGSSQSSEEEAKKEALKILNEKFINGEITEEEYLRKKKLIE' A
#
# COMPACT_ATOMS: atom_id res chain seq x y z
N MET A 1 -20.00 -8.25 36.50
CA MET A 1 -20.04 -7.27 35.40
C MET A 1 -18.65 -6.97 34.84
N MET A 2 -17.64 -6.67 35.70
CA MET A 2 -16.30 -6.25 35.27
C MET A 2 -15.43 -7.39 34.67
N ILE A 3 -15.57 -8.63 35.17
CA ILE A 3 -14.79 -9.79 34.70
C ILE A 3 -15.13 -10.20 33.26
N PHE A 4 -16.36 -9.95 32.82
CA PHE A 4 -16.83 -10.27 31.47
C PHE A 4 -16.13 -9.38 30.42
N TRP A 5 -15.90 -8.12 30.76
CA TRP A 5 -15.14 -7.19 29.92
C TRP A 5 -13.68 -7.61 29.76
N PHE A 6 -13.03 -8.05 30.84
CA PHE A 6 -11.67 -8.59 30.77
C PHE A 6 -11.60 -9.84 29.88
N LEU A 7 -12.59 -10.72 29.96
CA LEU A 7 -12.64 -11.93 29.15
C LEU A 7 -12.80 -11.62 27.65
N LEU A 8 -13.61 -10.62 27.31
CA LEU A 8 -13.75 -10.13 25.92
C LEU A 8 -12.45 -9.50 25.40
N ILE A 9 -11.74 -8.73 26.22
CA ILE A 9 -10.46 -8.11 25.84
C ILE A 9 -9.41 -9.18 25.54
N ILE A 10 -9.31 -10.20 26.40
CA ILE A 10 -8.37 -11.31 26.21
C ILE A 10 -8.72 -12.11 24.95
N LEU A 11 -10.00 -12.39 24.70
CA LEU A 11 -10.44 -13.06 23.46
C LEU A 11 -10.14 -12.22 22.23
N GLY A 12 -10.34 -10.90 22.30
CA GLY A 12 -10.01 -9.97 21.23
C GLY A 12 -8.52 -10.02 20.89
N ILE A 13 -7.64 -9.87 21.88
CA ILE A 13 -6.19 -9.93 21.68
C ILE A 13 -5.79 -11.30 21.11
N TRP A 14 -6.30 -12.40 21.67
CA TRP A 14 -6.01 -13.74 21.17
C TRP A 14 -6.46 -13.93 19.71
N TYR A 15 -7.67 -13.50 19.37
CA TYR A 15 -8.20 -13.56 18.00
C TYR A 15 -7.37 -12.73 17.01
N PHE A 16 -6.96 -11.51 17.41
CA PHE A 16 -6.09 -10.64 16.62
C PHE A 16 -4.70 -11.27 16.42
N THR A 17 -4.11 -11.90 17.45
CA THR A 17 -2.81 -12.59 17.31
C THR A 17 -2.88 -13.85 16.44
N LYS A 18 -4.02 -14.55 16.43
CA LYS A 18 -4.25 -15.76 15.61
C LYS A 18 -4.54 -15.47 14.13
N ASN A 19 -5.00 -14.26 13.80
CA ASN A 19 -5.37 -13.86 12.44
C ASN A 19 -4.58 -12.63 11.97
N PRO A 20 -3.24 -12.72 11.84
CA PRO A 20 -2.40 -11.59 11.39
C PRO A 20 -2.72 -11.14 9.96
N ASP A 21 -3.37 -11.99 9.16
CA ASP A 21 -3.80 -11.66 7.79
C ASP A 21 -4.87 -10.56 7.75
N VAL A 22 -5.68 -10.42 8.81
CA VAL A 22 -6.66 -9.33 8.96
C VAL A 22 -5.94 -7.99 9.12
N PHE A 23 -4.77 -7.98 9.77
CA PHE A 23 -3.94 -6.78 9.91
C PHE A 23 -3.20 -6.44 8.61
N LYS A 24 -2.72 -7.44 7.86
CA LYS A 24 -2.15 -7.23 6.52
C LYS A 24 -3.15 -6.58 5.56
N LYS A 25 -4.43 -6.93 5.66
CA LYS A 25 -5.51 -6.34 4.84
C LYS A 25 -5.98 -4.96 5.31
N LEU A 26 -5.67 -4.57 6.55
CA LEU A 26 -5.96 -3.24 7.08
C LEU A 26 -4.81 -2.26 6.81
N GLY A 27 -3.56 -2.75 6.76
CA GLY A 27 -2.40 -2.00 6.29
C GLY A 27 -2.30 -1.82 4.77
N SER A 28 -3.14 -2.51 4.00
CA SER A 28 -3.10 -2.46 2.53
C SER A 28 -3.76 -1.24 1.90
N SER A 29 -4.40 -0.35 2.68
CA SER A 29 -4.88 0.93 2.13
C SER A 29 -3.73 1.84 1.70
N GLN A 30 -2.55 1.71 2.33
CA GLN A 30 -1.34 2.43 1.94
C GLN A 30 -0.55 1.68 0.85
N SER A 31 -0.71 0.35 0.77
CA SER A 31 -0.05 -0.45 -0.28
C SER A 31 -0.65 -0.23 -1.67
N SER A 32 -1.95 0.07 -1.77
CA SER A 32 -2.59 0.32 -3.07
C SER A 32 -2.08 1.60 -3.75
N GLU A 33 -1.77 2.66 -2.98
CA GLU A 33 -1.21 3.90 -3.55
C GLU A 33 0.25 3.72 -3.95
N GLU A 34 1.05 3.04 -3.13
CA GLU A 34 2.43 2.64 -3.44
C GLU A 34 2.51 1.72 -4.67
N GLU A 35 1.60 0.74 -4.78
CA GLU A 35 1.51 -0.13 -5.95
C GLU A 35 1.10 0.65 -7.20
N ALA A 36 0.12 1.55 -7.10
CA ALA A 36 -0.28 2.41 -8.22
C ALA A 36 0.86 3.35 -8.67
N LYS A 37 1.63 3.91 -7.73
CA LYS A 37 2.83 4.72 -8.04
C LYS A 37 3.90 3.89 -8.76
N LYS A 38 4.16 2.66 -8.30
CA LYS A 38 5.10 1.75 -8.95
C LYS A 38 4.67 1.38 -10.36
N GLU A 39 3.38 1.12 -10.57
CA GLU A 39 2.82 0.82 -11.88
C GLU A 39 2.90 2.04 -12.82
N ALA A 40 2.57 3.23 -12.33
CA ALA A 40 2.68 4.48 -13.10
C ALA A 40 4.14 4.80 -13.49
N LEU A 41 5.10 4.60 -12.58
CA LEU A 41 6.53 4.74 -12.87
C LEU A 41 7.01 3.74 -13.92
N LYS A 42 6.51 2.49 -13.87
CA LYS A 42 6.85 1.46 -14.83
C LYS A 42 6.39 1.86 -16.25
N ILE A 43 5.14 2.29 -16.40
CA ILE A 43 4.60 2.76 -17.68
C ILE A 43 5.38 3.97 -18.19
N LEU A 44 5.71 4.91 -17.30
CA LEU A 44 6.49 6.09 -17.67
C LEU A 44 7.88 5.71 -18.18
N ASN A 45 8.53 4.73 -17.56
CA ASN A 45 9.84 4.25 -17.98
C ASN A 45 9.78 3.50 -19.32
N GLU A 46 8.76 2.66 -19.54
CA GLU A 46 8.55 1.98 -20.82
C GLU A 46 8.41 2.99 -21.97
N LYS A 47 7.62 4.06 -21.75
CA LYS A 47 7.45 5.14 -22.74
C LYS A 47 8.75 5.87 -23.05
N PHE A 48 9.59 6.10 -22.04
CA PHE A 48 10.89 6.73 -22.23
C PHE A 48 11.87 5.83 -23.00
N ILE A 49 11.96 4.55 -22.65
CA ILE A 49 12.81 3.56 -23.33
C ILE A 49 12.38 3.38 -24.79
N ASN A 50 11.07 3.40 -25.05
CA ASN A 50 10.52 3.33 -26.41
C ASN A 50 10.73 4.61 -27.23
N GLY A 51 11.23 5.69 -26.61
CA GLY A 51 11.39 7.00 -27.27
C GLY A 51 10.08 7.73 -27.55
N GLU A 52 8.97 7.33 -26.90
CA GLU A 52 7.66 7.99 -27.03
C GLU A 52 7.62 9.36 -26.35
N ILE A 53 8.52 9.61 -25.39
CA ILE A 53 8.61 10.84 -24.62
C ILE A 53 10.07 11.31 -24.53
N THR A 54 10.26 12.62 -24.42
CA THR A 54 11.58 13.21 -24.25
C THR A 54 12.06 13.11 -22.80
N GLU A 55 13.36 13.31 -22.58
CA GLU A 55 13.96 13.35 -21.23
C GLU A 55 13.31 14.42 -20.34
N GLU A 56 13.04 15.60 -20.90
CA GLU A 56 12.38 16.69 -20.17
C GLU A 56 10.96 16.29 -19.73
N GLU A 57 10.21 15.65 -20.62
CA GLU A 57 8.86 15.17 -20.31
C GLU A 57 8.87 14.03 -19.28
N TYR A 58 9.85 13.13 -19.37
CA TYR A 58 10.06 12.06 -18.41
C TYR A 58 10.32 12.61 -17.01
N LEU A 59 11.28 13.54 -16.87
CA LEU A 59 11.62 14.16 -15.60
C LEU A 59 10.45 14.93 -14.98
N ARG A 60 9.71 15.69 -15.80
CA ARG A 60 8.52 16.41 -15.35
C ARG A 60 7.44 15.47 -14.83
N LYS A 61 7.17 14.37 -15.53
CA LYS A 61 6.13 13.40 -15.16
C LYS A 61 6.56 12.54 -13.97
N LYS A 62 7.83 12.16 -13.88
CA LYS A 62 8.38 11.39 -12.76
C LYS A 62 8.18 12.12 -11.43
N LYS A 63 8.45 13.43 -11.40
CA LYS A 63 8.28 14.30 -10.22
C LYS A 63 6.81 14.46 -9.76
N LEU A 64 5.84 14.08 -10.58
CA LEU A 64 4.43 14.09 -10.19
C LEU A 64 3.99 12.77 -9.53
N ILE A 65 4.77 11.70 -9.69
CA ILE A 65 4.45 10.35 -9.22
C ILE A 65 5.25 10.00 -7.96
N GLU A 66 6.49 10.48 -7.87
CA GLU A 66 7.41 10.36 -6.73
C GLU A 66 7.27 11.54 -5.75
#